data_AF-A0A4Y8KHE8-F1
#
_entry.id   AF-A0A4Y8KHE8-F1
#
_cell.length_a   1.000
_cell.length_b   1.000
_cell.length_c   1.000
_cell.angle_alpha   90.00
_cell.angle_beta   90.00
_cell.angle_gamma   90.00
#
_symmetry.space_group_name_H-M   'P 1'
#
loop_
_entity.id
_entity.type
_entity.pdbx_description
1 polymer ?
#
loop_
_entity_poly.entity_id
_entity_poly.type
_entity_poly.pdbx_seq_one_letter_code
_entity_poly.pdbx_strand_id
1 'polypeptide(L)'
;QNGCRNRVEFISQLAGISSREAKRRLKLGETVVERTPMGLPVPARYPVIAEGLVSGDLGLEAAEIIAGTLTALHGKVLQDDLDHVERALVASATGAITPETAGLPGAGIRFTPDLLRAQALEWQGRLDPDGAAPNDDTVEAKSTLTFGLLRHGLYPLRADVTPELRGIMDTLFDTYLSARSRTPRFEPTESGDDPSVLDGVDVADPNPDGERFSADPFSADPFTGDSRYDGDSRTAGEKRADILRCVFEAAARDPKTPAMGGAAPTVMIHINATDLHNGRGVGWIDGVDAPISFRRVTEAICAGGAQHVIFGTTGNILYLGDTVRCFTPKQRAAI
;
A
#
# COMPACT_ATOMS: atom_id res chain seq x y z
N GLN A 1 -27.20 30.36 -22.93
CA GLN A 1 -27.25 29.35 -21.85
C GLN A 1 -27.50 28.01 -22.51
N ASN A 2 -26.55 27.07 -22.45
CA ASN A 2 -26.54 25.84 -23.24
C ASN A 2 -27.47 24.73 -22.70
N GLY A 3 -28.59 25.08 -22.06
CA GLY A 3 -29.56 24.11 -21.52
C GLY A 3 -29.08 23.19 -20.39
N CYS A 4 -27.82 23.31 -19.95
CA CYS A 4 -27.22 22.46 -18.92
C CYS A 4 -27.39 23.08 -17.52
N ARG A 5 -27.66 22.27 -16.49
CA ARG A 5 -27.89 22.71 -15.10
C ARG A 5 -26.59 22.98 -14.35
N ASN A 6 -25.49 22.33 -14.72
CA ASN A 6 -24.19 22.55 -14.09
C ASN A 6 -23.02 22.29 -15.06
N ARG A 7 -21.79 22.62 -14.60
CA ARG A 7 -20.56 22.46 -15.39
C ARG A 7 -20.29 20.99 -15.79
N VAL A 8 -20.62 20.05 -14.90
CA VAL A 8 -20.43 18.61 -15.16
C VAL A 8 -21.32 18.16 -16.30
N GLU A 9 -22.60 18.51 -16.27
CA GLU A 9 -23.58 18.17 -17.31
C GLU A 9 -23.20 18.78 -18.66
N PHE A 10 -22.74 20.03 -18.66
CA PHE A 10 -22.23 20.68 -19.87
C PHE A 10 -21.06 19.91 -20.49
N ILE A 11 -20.07 19.54 -19.67
CA ILE A 11 -18.89 18.80 -20.15
C ILE A 11 -19.27 17.39 -20.59
N SER A 12 -20.12 16.68 -19.84
CA SER A 12 -20.61 15.35 -20.21
C SER A 12 -21.30 15.36 -21.57
N GLN A 13 -22.19 16.33 -21.82
CA GLN A 13 -22.90 16.46 -23.08
C GLN A 13 -21.97 16.88 -24.23
N LEU A 14 -21.08 17.84 -23.99
CA LEU A 14 -20.17 18.36 -25.01
C LEU A 14 -19.13 17.30 -25.45
N ALA A 15 -18.54 16.58 -24.50
CA ALA A 15 -17.46 15.64 -24.75
C ALA A 15 -17.94 14.19 -24.95
N GLY A 16 -19.23 13.90 -24.76
CA GLY A 16 -19.77 12.54 -24.88
C GLY A 16 -19.24 11.57 -23.80
N ILE A 17 -18.96 12.07 -22.60
CA ILE A 17 -18.38 11.29 -21.49
C ILE A 17 -19.34 11.15 -20.31
N SER A 18 -19.08 10.16 -19.45
CA SER A 18 -19.86 9.99 -18.23
C SER A 18 -19.68 11.16 -17.25
N SER A 19 -20.68 11.43 -16.41
CA SER A 19 -20.57 12.45 -15.35
C SER A 19 -19.45 12.16 -14.33
N ARG A 20 -19.07 10.89 -14.16
CA ARG A 20 -17.92 10.50 -13.32
C ARG A 20 -16.62 10.98 -13.97
N GLU A 21 -16.46 10.74 -15.27
CA GLU A 21 -15.28 11.16 -16.02
C GLU A 21 -15.20 12.69 -16.15
N ALA A 22 -16.33 13.37 -16.38
CA ALA A 22 -16.38 14.83 -16.40
C ALA A 22 -15.95 15.44 -15.06
N LYS A 23 -16.36 14.86 -13.92
CA LYS A 23 -15.91 15.29 -12.58
C LYS A 23 -14.41 15.07 -12.38
N ARG A 24 -13.87 13.93 -12.83
CA ARG A 24 -12.43 13.64 -12.75
C ARG A 24 -11.60 14.66 -13.51
N ARG A 25 -11.97 14.93 -14.77
CA ARG A 25 -11.30 15.95 -15.61
C ARG A 25 -11.43 17.36 -15.06
N LEU A 26 -12.59 17.72 -14.51
CA LEU A 26 -12.76 19.00 -13.82
C LEU A 26 -11.82 19.14 -12.63
N LYS A 27 -11.69 18.08 -11.82
CA LYS A 27 -10.80 18.08 -10.66
C LYS A 27 -9.34 18.21 -11.05
N LEU A 28 -8.90 17.47 -12.07
CA LEU A 28 -7.56 17.60 -12.63
C LEU A 28 -7.32 19.03 -13.17
N GLY A 29 -8.31 19.58 -13.88
CA GLY A 29 -8.30 20.93 -14.46
C GLY A 29 -8.04 22.06 -13.47
N GLU A 30 -8.37 21.88 -12.18
CA GLU A 30 -8.05 22.86 -11.12
C GLU A 30 -6.54 23.09 -10.95
N THR A 31 -5.72 22.13 -11.40
CA THR A 31 -4.26 22.15 -11.23
C THR A 31 -3.48 22.29 -12.52
N VAL A 32 -4.02 21.84 -13.66
CA VAL A 32 -3.30 21.75 -14.94
C VAL A 32 -3.72 22.82 -15.98
N VAL A 33 -4.65 23.70 -15.64
CA VAL A 33 -5.10 24.79 -16.53
C VAL A 33 -4.61 26.12 -16.00
N GLU A 34 -4.39 27.09 -16.90
CA GLU A 34 -4.15 28.48 -16.53
C GLU A 34 -5.26 28.98 -15.59
N ARG A 35 -4.86 29.66 -14.52
CA ARG A 35 -5.75 30.15 -13.47
C ARG A 35 -5.81 31.66 -13.55
N THR A 36 -6.93 32.25 -13.17
CA THR A 36 -7.11 33.71 -13.17
C THR A 36 -7.48 34.25 -11.79
N PRO A 37 -6.64 34.04 -10.76
CA PRO A 37 -6.88 34.64 -9.45
C PRO A 37 -6.89 36.17 -9.58
N MET A 38 -7.94 36.82 -9.08
CA MET A 38 -8.15 38.26 -9.17
C MET A 38 -8.10 38.83 -10.61
N GLY A 39 -8.40 38.00 -11.61
CA GLY A 39 -8.45 38.41 -13.03
C GLY A 39 -7.09 38.50 -13.73
N LEU A 40 -5.99 38.14 -13.05
CA LEU A 40 -4.66 38.08 -13.66
C LEU A 40 -4.35 36.64 -14.07
N PRO A 41 -3.89 36.38 -15.32
CA PRO A 41 -3.50 35.04 -15.73
C PRO A 41 -2.26 34.59 -14.97
N VAL A 42 -2.36 33.43 -14.35
CA VAL A 42 -1.31 32.74 -13.61
C VAL A 42 -1.17 31.34 -14.21
N PRO A 43 0.06 30.86 -14.45
CA PRO A 43 0.28 29.53 -14.97
C PRO A 43 -0.45 28.43 -14.18
N ALA A 44 -0.65 27.30 -14.86
CA ALA A 44 -1.07 26.06 -14.23
C ALA A 44 -0.22 25.79 -12.98
N ARG A 45 -0.84 25.20 -11.96
CA ARG A 45 -0.13 24.86 -10.71
C ARG A 45 0.99 23.85 -10.97
N TYR A 46 0.73 22.92 -11.89
CA TYR A 46 1.66 21.90 -12.35
C TYR A 46 1.86 22.09 -13.87
N PRO A 47 2.80 22.96 -14.28
CA PRO A 47 2.97 23.37 -15.68
C PRO A 47 3.49 22.25 -16.58
N VAL A 48 4.29 21.30 -16.08
CA VAL A 48 4.83 20.19 -16.86
C VAL A 48 3.74 19.15 -17.14
N ILE A 49 2.84 18.92 -16.17
CA ILE A 49 1.63 18.10 -16.41
C ILE A 49 0.74 18.77 -17.46
N ALA A 50 0.55 20.08 -17.36
CA ALA A 50 -0.25 20.85 -18.32
C ALA A 50 0.33 20.74 -19.74
N GLU A 51 1.64 20.92 -19.90
CA GLU A 51 2.33 20.78 -21.17
C GLU A 51 2.18 19.37 -21.76
N GLY A 52 2.41 18.32 -20.96
CA GLY A 52 2.27 16.94 -21.40
C GLY A 52 0.84 16.55 -21.80
N LEU A 53 -0.18 17.13 -21.16
CA LEU A 53 -1.58 16.95 -21.55
C LEU A 53 -1.92 17.67 -22.87
N VAL A 54 -1.35 18.86 -23.09
CA VAL A 54 -1.56 19.64 -24.32
C VAL A 54 -0.83 19.01 -25.51
N SER A 55 0.38 18.48 -25.32
CA SER A 55 1.13 17.77 -26.37
C SER A 55 0.52 16.42 -26.71
N GLY A 56 -0.22 15.82 -25.78
CA GLY A 56 -0.79 14.48 -25.91
C GLY A 56 0.17 13.36 -25.50
N ASP A 57 1.36 13.69 -25.01
CA ASP A 57 2.35 12.71 -24.55
C ASP A 57 1.96 12.09 -23.21
N LEU A 58 1.25 12.84 -22.36
CA LEU A 58 0.80 12.40 -21.04
C LEU A 58 -0.67 11.98 -21.06
N GLY A 59 -0.95 10.75 -20.64
CA GLY A 59 -2.32 10.25 -20.50
C GLY A 59 -3.06 10.87 -19.30
N LEU A 60 -4.39 11.00 -19.39
CA LEU A 60 -5.23 11.57 -18.33
C LEU A 60 -5.08 10.86 -16.98
N GLU A 61 -5.04 9.52 -16.98
CA GLU A 61 -4.88 8.75 -15.75
C GLU A 61 -3.52 8.99 -15.07
N ALA A 62 -2.44 9.06 -15.86
CA ALA A 62 -1.12 9.38 -15.35
C ALA A 62 -1.08 10.81 -14.78
N ALA A 63 -1.65 11.78 -15.50
CA ALA A 63 -1.75 13.17 -15.02
C ALA A 63 -2.51 13.27 -13.68
N GLU A 64 -3.59 12.49 -13.49
CA GLU A 64 -4.31 12.44 -12.21
C GLU A 64 -3.47 11.87 -11.06
N ILE A 65 -2.72 10.80 -11.31
CA ILE A 65 -1.82 10.20 -10.31
C ILE A 65 -0.76 11.23 -9.89
N ILE A 66 -0.11 11.87 -10.86
CA ILE A 66 0.97 12.83 -10.59
C ILE A 66 0.40 14.06 -9.87
N ALA A 67 -0.68 14.66 -10.37
CA ALA A 67 -1.29 15.84 -9.77
C ALA A 67 -1.81 15.56 -8.35
N GLY A 68 -2.39 14.38 -8.11
CA GLY A 68 -2.80 13.95 -6.76
C GLY A 68 -1.61 13.85 -5.81
N THR A 69 -0.50 13.29 -6.30
CA THR A 69 0.74 13.13 -5.53
C THR A 69 1.36 14.46 -5.15
N LEU A 70 1.53 15.37 -6.11
CA LEU A 70 2.05 16.71 -5.87
C LEU A 70 1.14 17.52 -4.93
N THR A 71 -0.17 17.35 -5.05
CA THR A 71 -1.13 18.03 -4.17
C THR A 71 -1.05 17.55 -2.73
N ALA A 72 -0.73 16.26 -2.51
CA ALA A 72 -0.53 15.71 -1.17
C ALA A 72 0.79 16.18 -0.52
N LEU A 73 1.83 16.41 -1.33
CA LEU A 73 3.12 16.96 -0.90
C LEU A 73 3.10 18.47 -0.73
N HIS A 74 2.15 19.16 -1.36
CA HIS A 74 2.10 20.61 -1.36
C HIS A 74 1.99 21.21 0.05
N GLY A 75 2.93 22.08 0.39
CA GLY A 75 3.01 22.75 1.70
C GLY A 75 3.75 21.94 2.77
N LYS A 76 4.13 20.69 2.48
CA LYS A 76 5.00 19.87 3.34
C LYS A 76 6.46 19.90 2.91
N VAL A 77 6.70 20.11 1.62
CA VAL A 77 8.04 20.12 1.01
C VAL A 77 8.31 21.45 0.32
N LEU A 78 9.58 21.74 0.03
CA LEU A 78 9.99 22.96 -0.66
C LEU A 78 9.46 22.97 -2.10
N GLN A 79 9.24 24.16 -2.65
CA GLN A 79 8.72 24.30 -4.02
C GLN A 79 9.68 23.68 -5.06
N ASP A 80 10.98 23.88 -4.90
CA ASP A 80 11.98 23.31 -5.81
C ASP A 80 11.94 21.77 -5.85
N ASP A 81 11.63 21.14 -4.71
CA ASP A 81 11.46 19.69 -4.61
C ASP A 81 10.16 19.24 -5.31
N LEU A 82 9.05 19.97 -5.16
CA LEU A 82 7.81 19.69 -5.90
C LEU A 82 8.03 19.78 -7.41
N ASP A 83 8.72 20.82 -7.87
CA ASP A 83 9.01 21.04 -9.28
C ASP A 83 9.92 19.94 -9.83
N HIS A 84 10.82 19.40 -8.99
CA HIS A 84 11.64 18.24 -9.33
C HIS A 84 10.82 16.94 -9.44
N VAL A 85 9.94 16.68 -8.46
CA VAL A 85 9.03 15.52 -8.48
C VAL A 85 8.12 15.56 -9.69
N GLU A 86 7.58 16.74 -10.02
CA GLU A 86 6.73 16.92 -11.20
C GLU A 86 7.47 16.50 -12.47
N ARG A 87 8.66 17.05 -12.71
CA ARG A 87 9.49 16.70 -13.87
C ARG A 87 9.84 15.22 -13.91
N ALA A 88 10.26 14.65 -12.78
CA ALA A 88 10.67 13.25 -12.70
C ALA A 88 9.50 12.26 -12.95
N LEU A 89 8.34 12.53 -12.37
CA LEU A 89 7.15 11.69 -12.56
C LEU A 89 6.57 11.84 -13.97
N VAL A 90 6.56 13.05 -14.54
CA VAL A 90 6.12 13.24 -15.93
C VAL A 90 7.10 12.57 -16.91
N ALA A 91 8.41 12.66 -16.67
CA ALA A 91 9.41 11.95 -17.47
C ALA A 91 9.20 10.43 -17.42
N SER A 92 8.93 9.88 -16.24
CA SER A 92 8.66 8.43 -16.06
C SER A 92 7.34 8.00 -16.73
N ALA A 93 6.30 8.83 -16.63
CA ALA A 93 5.00 8.58 -17.26
C ALA A 93 5.02 8.72 -18.79
N THR A 94 5.91 9.54 -19.33
CA THR A 94 6.04 9.72 -20.79
C THR A 94 7.07 8.77 -21.41
N GLY A 95 8.09 8.37 -20.64
CA GLY A 95 9.28 7.69 -21.13
C GLY A 95 10.36 8.66 -21.63
N ALA A 96 10.25 9.96 -21.33
CA ALA A 96 11.25 10.94 -21.74
C ALA A 96 12.56 10.78 -20.96
N ILE A 97 13.69 10.87 -21.66
CA ILE A 97 15.01 10.93 -21.03
C ILE A 97 15.31 12.40 -20.74
N THR A 98 15.16 12.78 -19.48
CA THR A 98 15.36 14.15 -18.98
C THR A 98 16.53 14.17 -18.00
N PRO A 99 17.03 15.32 -17.55
CA PRO A 99 18.10 15.38 -16.54
C PRO A 99 17.76 14.60 -15.25
N GLU A 100 16.48 14.47 -14.92
CA GLU A 100 15.99 13.77 -13.73
C GLU A 100 16.03 12.25 -13.89
N THR A 101 15.89 11.74 -15.11
CA THR A 101 15.88 10.29 -15.39
C THR A 101 17.18 9.79 -16.01
N ALA A 102 18.02 10.69 -16.52
CA ALA A 102 19.27 10.35 -17.19
C ALA A 102 20.20 9.51 -16.31
N GLY A 103 20.58 8.34 -16.81
CA GLY A 103 21.48 7.42 -16.09
C GLY A 103 20.81 6.57 -15.01
N LEU A 104 19.51 6.76 -14.74
CA LEU A 104 18.76 5.88 -13.85
C LEU A 104 18.34 4.58 -14.56
N PRO A 105 18.25 3.45 -13.83
CA PRO A 105 17.67 2.24 -14.38
C PRO A 105 16.22 2.50 -14.81
N GLY A 106 15.89 2.16 -16.06
CA GLY A 106 14.56 2.40 -16.63
C GLY A 106 14.38 3.75 -17.34
N ALA A 107 15.43 4.56 -17.48
CA ALA A 107 15.39 5.75 -18.33
C ALA A 107 14.93 5.39 -19.75
N GLY A 108 13.97 6.14 -20.30
CA GLY A 108 13.40 5.86 -21.63
C GLY A 108 12.23 4.85 -21.62
N ILE A 109 11.93 4.22 -20.49
CA ILE A 109 10.79 3.29 -20.36
C ILE A 109 9.59 4.05 -19.84
N ARG A 110 8.47 3.98 -20.57
CA ARG A 110 7.19 4.52 -20.12
C ARG A 110 6.60 3.63 -19.02
N PHE A 111 6.30 4.22 -17.87
CA PHE A 111 5.67 3.50 -16.76
C PHE A 111 4.17 3.35 -16.99
N THR A 112 3.63 2.18 -16.64
CA THR A 112 2.18 1.99 -16.55
C THR A 112 1.62 2.80 -15.37
N PRO A 113 0.31 3.11 -15.34
CA PRO A 113 -0.30 3.81 -14.20
C PRO A 113 -0.02 3.15 -12.84
N ASP A 114 0.05 1.82 -12.78
CA ASP A 114 0.36 1.09 -11.54
C ASP A 114 1.81 1.31 -11.07
N LEU A 115 2.78 1.22 -12.00
CA LEU A 115 4.18 1.54 -11.67
C LEU A 115 4.35 3.02 -11.30
N LEU A 116 3.59 3.91 -11.94
CA LEU A 116 3.60 5.33 -11.63
C LEU A 116 3.03 5.61 -10.23
N ARG A 117 1.99 4.88 -9.80
CA ARG A 117 1.48 4.97 -8.42
C ARG A 117 2.52 4.52 -7.41
N ALA A 118 3.19 3.40 -7.67
CA ALA A 118 4.26 2.91 -6.80
C ALA A 118 5.39 3.95 -6.67
N GLN A 119 5.88 4.47 -7.80
CA GLN A 119 6.91 5.51 -7.81
C GLN A 119 6.45 6.80 -7.11
N ALA A 120 5.20 7.21 -7.30
CA ALA A 120 4.62 8.37 -6.62
C ALA A 120 4.57 8.19 -5.09
N LEU A 121 4.23 7.00 -4.61
CA LEU A 121 4.27 6.66 -3.19
C LEU A 121 5.71 6.71 -2.64
N GLU A 122 6.70 6.25 -3.40
CA GLU A 122 8.11 6.38 -3.01
C GLU A 122 8.54 7.85 -2.86
N TRP A 123 8.17 8.71 -3.81
CA TRP A 123 8.43 10.15 -3.71
C TRP A 123 7.77 10.77 -2.48
N GLN A 124 6.53 10.40 -2.18
CA GLN A 124 5.85 10.85 -0.97
C GLN A 124 6.60 10.42 0.29
N GLY A 125 6.93 9.13 0.41
CA GLY A 125 7.62 8.61 1.58
C GLY A 125 9.03 9.18 1.78
N ARG A 126 9.71 9.54 0.69
CA ARG A 126 11.07 10.10 0.75
C ARG A 126 11.09 11.59 1.08
N LEU A 127 10.20 12.37 0.47
CA LEU A 127 10.25 13.83 0.55
C LEU A 127 9.40 14.41 1.66
N ASP A 128 8.32 13.73 2.06
CA ASP A 128 7.58 14.13 3.24
C ASP A 128 8.42 13.75 4.48
N PRO A 129 9.05 14.70 5.19
CA PRO A 129 9.89 14.40 6.35
C PRO A 129 9.08 13.76 7.48
N ASP A 130 7.74 13.91 7.45
CA ASP A 130 6.77 13.30 8.36
C ASP A 130 6.10 12.04 7.72
N GLY A 131 6.49 11.66 6.50
CA GLY A 131 5.74 10.88 5.51
C GLY A 131 5.27 9.47 5.87
N ALA A 132 5.63 8.95 7.04
CA ALA A 132 4.92 7.81 7.65
C ALA A 132 4.98 7.81 9.19
N ALA A 133 5.70 8.73 9.84
CA ALA A 133 5.73 8.84 11.29
C ALA A 133 4.92 10.07 11.70
N PRO A 134 3.63 9.90 12.06
CA PRO A 134 2.91 10.98 12.68
C PRO A 134 3.57 11.29 14.03
N ASN A 135 3.95 12.54 14.24
CA ASN A 135 4.53 13.06 15.51
C ASN A 135 3.54 13.04 16.69
N ASP A 136 2.48 12.24 16.61
CA ASP A 136 1.50 12.05 17.65
C ASP A 136 0.96 10.62 17.54
N ASP A 137 0.97 9.85 18.64
CA ASP A 137 0.42 8.48 18.73
C ASP A 137 -1.07 8.40 18.29
N THR A 138 -1.71 9.56 18.09
CA THR A 138 -3.10 9.76 17.69
C THR A 138 -3.36 9.60 16.19
N VAL A 139 -2.34 9.64 15.31
CA VAL A 139 -2.54 9.62 13.84
C VAL A 139 -1.95 8.37 13.16
N GLU A 140 -1.22 7.50 13.86
CA GLU A 140 -0.82 6.20 13.28
C GLU A 140 -2.09 5.36 13.05
N ALA A 141 -2.31 4.95 11.80
CA ALA A 141 -3.48 4.15 11.45
C ALA A 141 -3.52 2.89 12.33
N LYS A 142 -4.66 2.67 13.00
CA LYS A 142 -4.81 1.53 13.89
C LYS A 142 -5.49 0.38 13.18
N SER A 143 -4.98 -0.84 13.41
CA SER A 143 -5.65 -2.04 12.93
C SER A 143 -6.96 -2.23 13.68
N THR A 144 -8.02 -2.65 12.98
CA THR A 144 -9.31 -3.01 13.59
C THR A 144 -9.82 -4.33 13.02
N LEU A 145 -10.49 -5.11 13.86
CA LEU A 145 -11.12 -6.37 13.48
C LEU A 145 -12.57 -6.41 13.97
N THR A 146 -13.51 -6.58 13.04
CA THR A 146 -14.94 -6.66 13.32
C THR A 146 -15.61 -7.85 12.62
N PHE A 147 -16.70 -8.32 13.20
CA PHE A 147 -17.56 -9.35 12.63
C PHE A 147 -18.90 -8.72 12.29
N GLY A 148 -19.41 -9.00 11.09
CA GLY A 148 -20.79 -8.65 10.73
C GLY A 148 -21.77 -9.74 11.14
N LEU A 149 -23.06 -9.51 10.88
CA LEU A 149 -24.12 -10.46 11.18
C LEU A 149 -24.03 -11.73 10.32
N LEU A 150 -24.56 -12.85 10.84
CA LEU A 150 -24.65 -14.12 10.11
C LEU A 150 -25.39 -13.93 8.79
N ARG A 151 -24.71 -14.19 7.67
CA ARG A 151 -25.28 -14.13 6.31
C ARG A 151 -24.74 -15.29 5.48
N HIS A 152 -25.63 -15.98 4.76
CA HIS A 152 -25.28 -17.17 3.98
C HIS A 152 -24.54 -18.25 4.80
N GLY A 153 -24.91 -18.42 6.08
CA GLY A 153 -24.27 -19.39 7.00
C GLY A 153 -22.88 -19.00 7.50
N LEU A 154 -22.39 -17.80 7.18
CA LEU A 154 -21.07 -17.31 7.56
C LEU A 154 -21.16 -15.98 8.31
N TYR A 155 -20.25 -15.75 9.26
CA TYR A 155 -20.05 -14.43 9.84
C TYR A 155 -18.99 -13.70 9.00
N PRO A 156 -19.34 -12.62 8.26
CA PRO A 156 -18.35 -11.88 7.48
C PRO A 156 -17.36 -11.20 8.43
N LEU A 157 -16.08 -11.38 8.16
CA LEU A 157 -14.98 -10.77 8.91
C LEU A 157 -14.45 -9.57 8.10
N ARG A 158 -14.36 -8.40 8.74
CA ARG A 158 -13.75 -7.20 8.16
C ARG A 158 -12.55 -6.82 9.03
N ALA A 159 -11.40 -6.67 8.39
CA ALA A 159 -10.18 -6.20 9.03
C ALA A 159 -9.59 -5.05 8.22
N ASP A 160 -9.34 -3.93 8.88
CA ASP A 160 -8.45 -2.88 8.37
C ASP A 160 -7.12 -3.07 9.12
N VAL A 161 -6.01 -3.28 8.42
CA VAL A 161 -4.73 -3.63 9.03
C VAL A 161 -3.61 -2.70 8.61
N THR A 162 -2.70 -2.40 9.54
CA THR A 162 -1.46 -1.65 9.24
C THR A 162 -0.61 -2.38 8.20
N PRO A 163 0.23 -1.67 7.42
CA PRO A 163 1.14 -2.29 6.44
C PRO A 163 2.06 -3.36 7.07
N GLU A 164 2.52 -3.12 8.29
CA GLU A 164 3.29 -4.09 9.07
C GLU A 164 2.55 -5.41 9.32
N LEU A 165 1.34 -5.34 9.90
CA LEU A 165 0.52 -6.52 10.13
C LEU A 165 0.17 -7.23 8.81
N ARG A 166 -0.11 -6.48 7.75
CA ARG A 166 -0.34 -7.05 6.42
C ARG A 166 0.86 -7.86 5.94
N GLY A 167 2.07 -7.31 6.06
CA GLY A 167 3.30 -8.01 5.69
C GLY A 167 3.53 -9.29 6.49
N ILE A 168 3.26 -9.28 7.80
CA ILE A 168 3.34 -10.47 8.66
C ILE A 168 2.33 -11.53 8.20
N MET A 169 1.09 -11.13 7.91
CA MET A 169 0.04 -12.03 7.46
C MET A 169 0.37 -12.66 6.11
N ASP A 170 0.77 -11.85 5.12
CA ASP A 170 1.11 -12.32 3.77
C ASP A 170 2.30 -13.28 3.83
N THR A 171 3.34 -12.95 4.59
CA THR A 171 4.50 -13.83 4.76
C THR A 171 4.11 -15.19 5.33
N LEU A 172 3.22 -15.22 6.33
CA LEU A 172 2.76 -16.48 6.91
C LEU A 172 1.86 -17.25 5.94
N PHE A 173 0.91 -16.57 5.28
CA PHE A 173 0.04 -17.18 4.29
C PHE A 173 0.82 -17.77 3.13
N ASP A 174 1.75 -17.02 2.55
CA ASP A 174 2.61 -17.49 1.48
C ASP A 174 3.45 -18.68 1.93
N THR A 175 3.88 -18.69 3.19
CA THR A 175 4.57 -19.86 3.74
C THR A 175 3.66 -21.09 3.76
N TYR A 176 2.40 -21.00 4.17
CA TYR A 176 1.51 -22.16 4.16
C TYR A 176 0.98 -22.54 2.77
N LEU A 177 0.79 -21.57 1.89
CA LEU A 177 0.22 -21.74 0.54
C LEU A 177 1.27 -22.11 -0.50
N SER A 178 2.55 -21.84 -0.24
CA SER A 178 3.63 -22.18 -1.16
C SER A 178 3.77 -23.69 -1.34
N ALA A 179 3.84 -24.14 -2.60
CA ALA A 179 4.15 -25.53 -2.92
C ALA A 179 5.53 -25.98 -2.38
N ARG A 180 6.43 -25.04 -2.08
CA ARG A 180 7.80 -25.30 -1.61
C ARG A 180 7.91 -25.45 -0.09
N SER A 181 6.85 -25.15 0.67
CA SER A 181 6.86 -25.23 2.13
C SER A 181 6.46 -26.61 2.65
N ARG A 182 5.83 -27.44 1.82
CA ARG A 182 5.64 -28.85 2.13
C ARG A 182 7.02 -29.51 2.13
N THR A 183 7.45 -29.97 3.30
CA THR A 183 8.55 -30.93 3.41
C THR A 183 8.34 -32.03 2.37
N PRO A 184 9.33 -32.32 1.48
CA PRO A 184 9.18 -33.37 0.49
C PRO A 184 8.92 -34.69 1.22
N ARG A 185 7.68 -35.15 1.13
CA ARG A 185 7.27 -36.45 1.66
C ARG A 185 7.49 -37.45 0.53
N PHE A 186 8.53 -38.26 0.66
CA PHE A 186 8.69 -39.44 -0.17
C PHE A 186 7.58 -40.42 0.23
N GLU A 187 6.51 -40.47 -0.54
CA GLU A 187 5.51 -41.51 -0.37
C GLU A 187 6.10 -42.82 -0.92
N PRO A 188 6.05 -43.92 -0.15
CA PRO A 188 6.35 -45.23 -0.70
C PRO A 188 5.40 -45.48 -1.87
N THR A 189 5.95 -45.79 -3.05
CA THR A 189 5.15 -46.25 -4.19
C THR A 189 4.60 -47.62 -3.85
N GLU A 190 3.40 -47.68 -3.27
CA GLU A 190 2.63 -48.90 -3.23
C GLU A 190 1.76 -48.97 -4.48
N SER A 191 2.04 -49.99 -5.31
CA SER A 191 1.26 -50.34 -6.48
C SER A 191 -0.04 -51.03 -6.05
N GLY A 192 -1.21 -50.53 -6.46
CA GLY A 192 -2.45 -51.30 -6.34
C GLY A 192 -3.73 -50.51 -6.59
N ASP A 193 -4.40 -50.84 -7.68
CA ASP A 193 -5.74 -50.42 -8.13
C ASP A 193 -6.83 -50.39 -7.03
N ASP A 194 -7.74 -49.41 -7.12
CA ASP A 194 -9.15 -49.71 -7.49
C ASP A 194 -9.93 -48.44 -7.91
N PRO A 195 -10.84 -48.52 -8.91
CA PRO A 195 -11.55 -47.37 -9.48
C PRO A 195 -12.99 -47.23 -8.93
N SER A 196 -13.42 -46.00 -8.69
CA SER A 196 -14.81 -45.47 -8.62
C SER A 196 -14.83 -44.31 -7.62
N VAL A 197 -15.41 -43.13 -7.85
CA VAL A 197 -16.60 -42.72 -8.59
C VAL A 197 -16.36 -41.28 -9.10
N LEU A 198 -16.61 -41.05 -10.38
CA LEU A 198 -16.85 -39.71 -10.92
C LEU A 198 -18.33 -39.40 -10.68
N ASP A 199 -18.65 -38.30 -10.00
CA ASP A 199 -19.94 -37.66 -10.20
C ASP A 199 -19.80 -36.15 -10.16
N GLY A 200 -20.17 -35.53 -11.29
CA GLY A 200 -20.10 -34.10 -11.54
C GLY A 200 -21.49 -33.50 -11.54
N VAL A 201 -21.61 -32.38 -10.82
CA VAL A 201 -22.35 -31.14 -11.14
C VAL A 201 -23.79 -31.26 -11.64
N ASP A 202 -24.75 -30.69 -10.88
CA ASP A 202 -25.62 -29.68 -11.50
C ASP A 202 -26.24 -28.68 -10.52
N VAL A 203 -26.31 -27.44 -11.00
CA VAL A 203 -26.87 -26.24 -10.35
C VAL A 203 -28.35 -26.13 -10.70
N ALA A 204 -29.19 -25.83 -9.72
CA ALA A 204 -30.53 -25.29 -9.97
C ALA A 204 -30.86 -24.21 -8.94
N ASP A 205 -30.92 -22.96 -9.43
CA ASP A 205 -31.52 -21.81 -8.77
C ASP A 205 -32.99 -21.70 -9.23
N PRO A 206 -33.93 -21.33 -8.33
CA PRO A 206 -34.85 -20.29 -8.75
C PRO A 206 -35.25 -19.30 -7.63
N ASN A 207 -34.81 -18.05 -7.82
CA ASN A 207 -35.66 -16.86 -7.98
C ASN A 207 -36.27 -16.20 -6.69
N PRO A 208 -36.94 -15.02 -6.77
CA PRO A 208 -36.36 -13.70 -6.49
C PRO A 208 -37.13 -12.84 -5.44
N ASP A 209 -36.67 -11.59 -5.28
CA ASP A 209 -37.37 -10.38 -4.78
C ASP A 209 -37.31 -9.97 -3.29
N GLY A 210 -36.90 -8.69 -3.10
CA GLY A 210 -37.28 -7.75 -2.03
C GLY A 210 -36.66 -8.00 -0.64
N GLU A 211 -35.97 -7.09 0.04
CA GLU A 211 -36.22 -5.66 0.16
C GLU A 211 -34.97 -4.88 0.59
N ARG A 212 -35.08 -3.60 0.29
CA ARG A 212 -34.15 -2.49 0.46
C ARG A 212 -34.23 -1.98 1.90
N PHE A 213 -33.22 -2.21 2.74
CA PHE A 213 -32.99 -1.37 3.92
C PHE A 213 -31.50 -1.07 4.07
N SER A 214 -31.18 0.21 3.85
CA SER A 214 -29.89 0.82 4.11
C SER A 214 -29.66 0.89 5.62
N ALA A 215 -29.10 -0.17 6.18
CA ALA A 215 -28.34 -0.11 7.42
C ALA A 215 -26.96 -0.68 7.08
N ASP A 216 -25.91 0.08 7.35
CA ASP A 216 -24.53 -0.34 7.11
C ASP A 216 -24.33 -1.72 7.79
N PRO A 217 -24.11 -2.82 7.05
CA PRO A 217 -24.04 -4.17 7.62
C PRO A 217 -22.89 -4.37 8.60
N PHE A 218 -22.03 -3.35 8.71
CA PHE A 218 -20.84 -3.26 9.52
C PHE A 218 -20.95 -2.18 10.62
N SER A 219 -22.16 -1.71 10.94
CA SER A 219 -22.39 -0.85 12.11
C SER A 219 -21.75 -1.47 13.35
N ALA A 220 -20.93 -0.66 14.03
CA ALA A 220 -20.09 -1.07 15.15
C ALA A 220 -20.85 -1.95 16.16
N ASP A 221 -20.24 -3.08 16.49
CA ASP A 221 -20.67 -3.99 17.55
C ASP A 221 -20.95 -3.20 18.84
N PRO A 222 -22.06 -3.45 19.56
CA PRO A 222 -22.35 -2.82 20.85
C PRO A 222 -21.45 -3.34 21.99
N PHE A 223 -20.51 -4.25 21.70
CA PHE A 223 -19.49 -4.68 22.66
C PHE A 223 -18.40 -3.62 22.81
N THR A 224 -18.81 -2.45 23.31
CA THR A 224 -17.89 -1.50 23.93
C THR A 224 -17.55 -2.12 25.27
N GLY A 225 -16.32 -2.62 25.44
CA GLY A 225 -15.86 -3.12 26.74
C GLY A 225 -16.15 -2.08 27.82
N ASP A 226 -16.58 -2.52 29.01
CA ASP A 226 -16.93 -1.63 30.11
C ASP A 226 -15.74 -0.72 30.45
N SER A 227 -15.84 0.57 30.07
CA SER A 227 -14.80 1.58 30.26
C SER A 227 -14.56 1.94 31.72
N ARG A 228 -15.33 1.35 32.65
CA ARG A 228 -15.22 1.62 34.08
C ARG A 228 -14.09 0.86 34.78
N TYR A 229 -13.47 -0.15 34.15
CA TYR A 229 -12.49 -1.02 34.82
C TYR A 229 -11.18 -1.26 34.08
N ASP A 230 -11.02 -0.76 32.85
CA ASP A 230 -9.84 -1.04 32.03
C ASP A 230 -9.26 0.31 31.61
N GLY A 231 -8.14 0.73 32.19
CA GLY A 231 -7.46 2.00 31.85
C GLY A 231 -6.96 2.08 30.39
N ASP A 232 -7.30 1.10 29.57
CA ASP A 232 -7.00 0.99 28.15
C ASP A 232 -8.09 1.65 27.31
N SER A 233 -7.75 2.79 26.71
CA SER A 233 -8.66 3.60 25.89
C SER A 233 -8.90 3.04 24.47
N ARG A 234 -8.31 1.90 24.09
CA ARG A 234 -8.45 1.31 22.75
C ARG A 234 -9.84 0.70 22.53
N THR A 235 -10.33 0.80 21.30
CA THR A 235 -11.62 0.20 20.92
C THR A 235 -11.57 -1.34 20.97
N ALA A 236 -12.72 -2.00 21.09
CA ALA A 236 -12.76 -3.46 21.06
C ALA A 236 -12.24 -4.06 19.74
N GLY A 237 -12.45 -3.33 18.62
CA GLY A 237 -11.91 -3.70 17.32
C GLY A 237 -10.38 -3.63 17.27
N GLU A 238 -9.79 -2.58 17.87
CA GLU A 238 -8.33 -2.45 18.04
C GLU A 238 -7.77 -3.59 18.89
N LYS A 239 -8.37 -3.85 20.07
CA LYS A 239 -7.93 -4.93 20.96
C LYS A 239 -7.95 -6.29 20.26
N ARG A 240 -8.98 -6.58 19.45
CA ARG A 240 -9.05 -7.82 18.65
C ARG A 240 -7.98 -7.89 17.57
N ALA A 241 -7.69 -6.79 16.90
CA ALA A 241 -6.63 -6.75 15.89
C ALA A 241 -5.24 -6.95 16.52
N ASP A 242 -5.00 -6.43 17.72
CA ASP A 242 -3.77 -6.68 18.48
C ASP A 242 -3.63 -8.16 18.87
N ILE A 243 -4.72 -8.78 19.34
CA ILE A 243 -4.75 -10.23 19.61
C ILE A 243 -4.43 -11.01 18.33
N LEU A 244 -5.02 -10.62 17.19
CA LEU A 244 -4.78 -11.27 15.91
C LEU A 244 -3.29 -11.17 15.52
N ARG A 245 -2.67 -10.00 15.66
CA ARG A 245 -1.23 -9.81 15.45
C ARG A 245 -0.40 -10.78 16.31
N CYS A 246 -0.70 -10.84 17.61
CA CYS A 246 -0.02 -11.77 18.52
C CYS A 246 -0.15 -13.24 18.06
N VAL A 247 -1.31 -13.64 17.55
CA VAL A 247 -1.53 -15.00 17.02
C VAL A 247 -0.65 -15.25 15.79
N PHE A 248 -0.60 -14.32 14.83
CA PHE A 248 0.25 -14.47 13.64
C PHE A 248 1.73 -14.53 14.01
N GLU A 249 2.19 -13.67 14.91
CA GLU A 249 3.57 -13.69 15.38
C GLU A 249 3.92 -14.96 16.15
N ALA A 250 3.00 -15.47 16.98
CA ALA A 250 3.19 -16.73 17.68
C ALA A 250 3.26 -17.89 16.70
N ALA A 251 2.36 -17.93 15.71
CA ALA A 251 2.36 -18.93 14.65
C ALA A 251 3.67 -18.88 13.85
N ALA A 252 4.17 -17.70 13.49
CA ALA A 252 5.44 -17.57 12.77
C ALA A 252 6.66 -18.12 13.54
N ARG A 253 6.60 -18.17 14.89
CA ARG A 253 7.64 -18.71 15.76
C ARG A 253 7.43 -20.18 16.16
N ASP A 254 6.29 -20.77 15.82
CA ASP A 254 6.00 -22.17 16.15
C ASP A 254 6.96 -23.09 15.38
N PRO A 255 7.67 -24.02 16.06
CA PRO A 255 8.54 -25.00 15.39
C PRO A 255 7.84 -25.87 14.34
N LYS A 256 6.51 -25.97 14.36
CA LYS A 256 5.71 -26.72 13.37
C LYS A 256 5.36 -25.89 12.14
N THR A 257 5.62 -24.59 12.14
CA THR A 257 5.35 -23.74 10.99
C THR A 257 6.28 -24.13 9.85
N PRO A 258 5.74 -24.33 8.63
CA PRO A 258 6.54 -24.71 7.47
C PRO A 258 7.69 -23.73 7.25
N ALA A 259 8.84 -24.25 6.85
CA ALA A 259 10.01 -23.43 6.53
C ALA A 259 10.06 -23.17 5.02
N MET A 260 10.30 -21.92 4.64
CA MET A 260 10.60 -21.55 3.26
C MET A 260 12.12 -21.58 3.08
N GLY A 261 12.62 -22.56 2.32
CA GLY A 261 14.07 -22.70 2.09
C GLY A 261 14.88 -23.04 3.35
N GLY A 262 14.25 -23.67 4.35
CA GLY A 262 14.90 -24.06 5.62
C GLY A 262 14.95 -22.95 6.68
N ALA A 263 14.43 -21.76 6.39
CA ALA A 263 14.29 -20.67 7.35
C ALA A 263 12.82 -20.48 7.77
N ALA A 264 12.61 -19.96 8.98
CA ALA A 264 11.30 -19.55 9.46
C ALA A 264 10.72 -18.41 8.58
N PRO A 265 9.38 -18.24 8.54
CA PRO A 265 8.76 -17.10 7.85
C PRO A 265 9.41 -15.78 8.29
N THR A 266 9.99 -15.05 7.34
CA THR A 266 10.76 -13.83 7.62
C THR A 266 10.19 -12.69 6.80
N VAL A 267 9.75 -11.63 7.48
CA VAL A 267 9.34 -10.38 6.85
C VAL A 267 10.60 -9.56 6.56
N MET A 268 10.82 -9.21 5.30
CA MET A 268 11.93 -8.35 4.89
C MET A 268 11.46 -6.89 4.85
N ILE A 269 12.21 -6.03 5.54
CA ILE A 269 11.97 -4.58 5.57
C ILE A 269 13.18 -3.88 4.95
N HIS A 270 12.95 -3.07 3.94
CA HIS A 270 13.98 -2.27 3.26
C HIS A 270 13.85 -0.80 3.65
N ILE A 271 14.97 -0.16 3.96
CA ILE A 271 15.07 1.28 4.19
C ILE A 271 16.35 1.80 3.53
N ASN A 272 16.32 3.02 2.99
CA ASN A 272 17.53 3.62 2.43
C ASN A 272 18.56 3.85 3.53
N ALA A 273 19.81 3.43 3.33
CA ALA A 273 20.87 3.56 4.34
C ALA A 273 21.11 5.02 4.77
N THR A 274 20.94 5.98 3.85
CA THR A 274 21.08 7.42 4.14
C THR A 274 19.94 7.91 5.03
N ASP A 275 18.73 7.41 4.80
CA ASP A 275 17.54 7.76 5.58
C ASP A 275 17.64 7.15 6.99
N LEU A 276 18.06 5.88 7.07
CA LEU A 276 18.36 5.20 8.33
C LEU A 276 19.42 5.93 9.16
N HIS A 277 20.52 6.38 8.53
CA HIS A 277 21.58 7.11 9.22
C HIS A 277 21.13 8.47 9.75
N ASN A 278 20.29 9.18 8.99
CA ASN A 278 19.78 10.49 9.37
C ASN A 278 18.58 10.45 10.31
N GLY A 279 18.09 9.25 10.68
CA GLY A 279 16.94 9.10 11.57
C GLY A 279 15.62 9.55 10.96
N ARG A 280 15.48 9.48 9.62
CA ARG A 280 14.30 9.95 8.88
C ARG A 280 13.89 8.95 7.79
N GLY A 281 12.78 9.22 7.11
CA GLY A 281 12.30 8.42 5.98
C GLY A 281 11.38 7.26 6.39
N VAL A 282 11.19 6.31 5.48
CA VAL A 282 10.19 5.24 5.62
C VAL A 282 10.77 3.88 5.24
N GLY A 283 10.20 2.82 5.81
CA GLY A 283 10.53 1.44 5.45
C GLY A 283 9.52 0.84 4.49
N TRP A 284 9.94 -0.17 3.74
CA TRP A 284 9.13 -0.89 2.76
C TRP A 284 9.14 -2.37 3.08
N ILE A 285 7.97 -3.00 3.07
CA ILE A 285 7.85 -4.45 3.25
C ILE A 285 7.61 -5.08 1.89
N ASP A 286 8.34 -6.16 1.59
CA ASP A 286 8.16 -6.90 0.34
C ASP A 286 6.71 -7.39 0.20
N GLY A 287 6.07 -7.07 -0.94
CA GLY A 287 4.68 -7.43 -1.22
C GLY A 287 3.62 -6.48 -0.61
N VAL A 288 4.02 -5.44 0.11
CA VAL A 288 3.11 -4.43 0.67
C VAL A 288 3.36 -3.07 0.02
N ASP A 289 2.33 -2.54 -0.64
CA ASP A 289 2.43 -1.29 -1.43
C ASP A 289 2.54 -0.02 -0.57
N ALA A 290 2.27 -0.13 0.74
CA ALA A 290 2.27 1.00 1.66
C ALA A 290 3.53 0.98 2.55
N PRO A 291 4.17 2.15 2.76
CA PRO A 291 5.35 2.23 3.61
C PRO A 291 5.00 2.05 5.10
N ILE A 292 6.01 1.70 5.90
CA ILE A 292 5.97 1.71 7.37
C ILE A 292 6.80 2.88 7.93
N SER A 293 6.41 3.35 9.11
CA SER A 293 7.06 4.48 9.77
C SER A 293 8.51 4.18 10.18
N PHE A 294 9.35 5.22 10.26
CA PHE A 294 10.72 5.09 10.79
C PHE A 294 10.76 4.45 12.18
N ARG A 295 9.78 4.77 13.03
CA ARG A 295 9.60 4.16 14.35
C ARG A 295 9.45 2.65 14.24
N ARG A 296 8.56 2.16 13.37
CA ARG A 296 8.35 0.72 13.13
C ARG A 296 9.59 0.04 12.57
N VAL A 297 10.32 0.71 11.67
CA VAL A 297 11.61 0.20 11.18
C VAL A 297 12.60 0.05 12.33
N THR A 298 12.72 1.03 13.21
CA THR A 298 13.63 0.99 14.36
C THR A 298 13.25 -0.12 15.35
N GLU A 299 11.95 -0.27 15.65
CA GLU A 299 11.41 -1.36 16.45
C GLU A 299 11.75 -2.73 15.82
N ALA A 300 11.56 -2.88 14.51
CA ALA A 300 11.89 -4.09 13.78
C ALA A 300 13.39 -4.40 13.79
N ILE A 301 14.28 -3.39 13.64
CA ILE A 301 15.73 -3.57 13.75
C ILE A 301 16.13 -4.05 15.15
N CYS A 302 15.54 -3.48 16.20
CA CYS A 302 15.77 -3.92 17.58
C CYS A 302 15.36 -5.39 17.79
N ALA A 303 14.30 -5.86 17.12
CA ALA A 303 13.79 -7.21 17.24
C ALA A 303 14.49 -8.25 16.31
N GLY A 304 14.72 -7.91 15.05
CA GLY A 304 15.23 -8.84 14.02
C GLY A 304 16.72 -8.68 13.70
N GLY A 305 17.29 -7.52 14.00
CA GLY A 305 18.56 -7.06 13.45
C GLY A 305 18.40 -6.38 12.09
N ALA A 306 19.51 -5.90 11.54
CA ALA A 306 19.60 -5.29 10.22
C ALA A 306 20.79 -5.87 9.45
N GLN A 307 20.72 -5.84 8.13
CA GLN A 307 21.81 -6.24 7.25
C GLN A 307 22.05 -5.12 6.24
N HIS A 308 23.31 -4.72 6.07
CA HIS A 308 23.66 -3.68 5.12
C HIS A 308 23.88 -4.29 3.74
N VAL A 309 23.21 -3.74 2.72
CA VAL A 309 23.36 -4.12 1.32
C VAL A 309 23.78 -2.89 0.53
N ILE A 310 24.82 -3.04 -0.29
CA ILE A 310 25.27 -1.99 -1.22
C ILE A 310 25.00 -2.48 -2.63
N PHE A 311 24.28 -1.67 -3.39
CA PHE A 311 24.01 -1.91 -4.81
C PHE A 311 24.97 -1.08 -5.67
N GLY A 312 25.43 -1.67 -6.77
CA GLY A 312 26.13 -0.97 -7.83
C GLY A 312 25.18 -0.21 -8.73
N THR A 313 25.73 0.59 -9.65
CA THR A 313 24.95 1.46 -10.55
C THR A 313 24.03 0.69 -11.49
N THR A 314 24.28 -0.60 -11.73
CA THR A 314 23.44 -1.48 -12.55
C THR A 314 22.50 -2.36 -11.73
N GLY A 315 22.35 -2.10 -10.42
CA GLY A 315 21.49 -2.86 -9.52
C GLY A 315 22.09 -4.19 -9.03
N ASN A 316 23.36 -4.47 -9.36
CA ASN A 316 24.07 -5.64 -8.84
C ASN A 316 24.45 -5.45 -7.37
N ILE A 317 24.35 -6.52 -6.57
CA ILE A 317 24.79 -6.48 -5.16
C ILE A 317 26.32 -6.45 -5.14
N LEU A 318 26.89 -5.35 -4.65
CA LEU A 318 28.33 -5.16 -4.47
C LEU A 318 28.80 -5.64 -3.10
N TYR A 319 27.93 -5.52 -2.09
CA TYR A 319 28.24 -5.94 -0.73
C TYR A 319 26.98 -6.40 -0.02
N LEU A 320 27.10 -7.51 0.69
CA LEU A 320 26.11 -8.04 1.60
C LEU A 320 26.82 -8.25 2.94
N GLY A 321 26.55 -7.38 3.91
CA GLY A 321 27.18 -7.45 5.24
C GLY A 321 26.60 -8.56 6.10
N ASP A 322 27.17 -8.79 7.28
CA ASP A 322 26.59 -9.69 8.27
C ASP A 322 25.37 -9.05 8.96
N THR A 323 24.51 -9.87 9.56
CA THR A 323 23.40 -9.38 10.37
C THR A 323 23.92 -8.71 11.64
N VAL A 324 23.67 -7.41 11.77
CA VAL A 324 23.95 -6.62 12.97
C VAL A 324 22.71 -6.60 13.85
N ARG A 325 22.87 -6.91 15.14
CA ARG A 325 21.76 -6.89 16.11
C ARG A 325 22.09 -5.95 17.26
N CYS A 326 21.11 -5.13 17.65
CA CYS A 326 21.24 -4.26 18.83
C CYS A 326 21.38 -5.10 20.12
N PHE A 327 20.66 -6.23 20.19
CA PHE A 327 20.69 -7.14 21.33
C PHE A 327 20.73 -8.59 20.88
N THR A 328 21.51 -9.40 21.59
CA THR A 328 21.51 -10.86 21.40
C THR A 328 20.17 -11.47 21.85
N PRO A 329 19.75 -12.63 21.32
CA PRO A 329 18.55 -13.33 21.81
C PRO A 329 18.55 -13.55 23.33
N LYS A 330 19.73 -13.83 23.91
CA LYS A 330 19.90 -13.99 25.37
C LYS A 330 19.68 -12.69 26.14
N GLN A 331 20.16 -11.55 25.64
CA GLN A 331 19.95 -10.25 26.27
C GLN A 331 18.48 -9.82 26.22
N ARG A 332 17.78 -10.09 25.12
CA ARG A 332 16.33 -9.79 25.01
C ARG A 332 15.47 -10.65 25.92
N ALA A 333 15.84 -11.91 26.14
CA ALA A 333 15.13 -12.78 27.08
C ALA A 333 15.35 -12.39 28.56
N ALA A 334 16.30 -11.50 28.85
CA ALA A 334 16.65 -11.07 30.20
C ALA A 334 16.08 -9.69 30.59
N ILE A 335 15.49 -8.96 29.64
CA ILE A 335 14.79 -7.68 29.83
C ILE A 335 13.29 -7.96 29.94
#